data_AF-A0A4Y9RHJ2-F1
#
_entry.id   AF-A0A4Y9RHJ2-F1
#
_cell.length_a   1.000
_cell.length_b   1.000
_cell.length_c   1.000
_cell.angle_alpha   90.00
_cell.angle_beta   90.00
_cell.angle_gamma   90.00
#
_symmetry.space_group_name_H-M   'P 1'
#
loop_
_entity.id
_entity.type
_entity.pdbx_description
1 polymer ?
#
loop_
_entity_poly.entity_id
_entity_poly.type
_entity_poly.pdbx_seq_one_letter_code
_entity_poly.pdbx_strand_id
1 'polypeptide(L)'
;MPPTPPAPMSSALRKLSNWSLRPNPTPTRKGRPHRGRPFFSPRSERRPRMYAAPLTELEAVNDMLAVIGQAPVNAFTANNSDQNIARQELAKVVREVCAYGFKFNTDEGHTLYPEIDGTVSIPSGALSVDPMDPRQDLTPRQHPDNGMCLWDAAHLSWTIEAPVVCRVRWSLTYDALPELARGYAVIRAGRKLQARLVGSPELDRFAAEDEQRAWLALQREQAATADINVFRASNEIAAKIVRGRVADRRFTK
;
A
#
# COMPACT_ATOMS: atom_id res chain seq x y z
N MET A 1 65.25 15.35 15.75
CA MET A 1 64.62 16.15 16.81
C MET A 1 63.95 15.21 17.81
N PRO A 2 64.61 14.88 18.94
CA PRO A 2 63.96 14.35 20.14
C PRO A 2 63.86 15.47 21.22
N PRO A 3 63.37 15.21 22.45
CA PRO A 3 62.02 14.82 22.86
C PRO A 3 61.39 15.89 23.79
N THR A 4 60.07 15.99 23.89
CA THR A 4 59.39 16.80 24.93
C THR A 4 58.93 15.93 26.11
N PRO A 5 59.38 16.21 27.36
CA PRO A 5 58.95 15.55 28.61
C PRO A 5 57.76 16.28 29.32
N PRO A 6 57.22 15.73 30.44
CA PRO A 6 55.82 15.91 30.87
C PRO A 6 55.55 16.78 32.12
N ALA A 7 54.28 17.21 32.25
CA ALA A 7 53.44 17.57 33.43
C ALA A 7 53.94 18.59 34.50
N PRO A 8 53.01 19.29 35.18
CA PRO A 8 52.63 18.80 36.52
C PRO A 8 51.13 18.91 36.89
N MET A 9 50.77 18.08 37.87
CA MET A 9 49.49 17.97 38.57
C MET A 9 49.17 19.21 39.43
N SER A 10 47.89 19.51 39.62
CA SER A 10 47.43 20.15 40.86
C SER A 10 46.10 19.56 41.33
N SER A 11 46.19 19.04 42.54
CA SER A 11 45.17 18.45 43.39
C SER A 11 44.25 19.52 44.01
N ALA A 12 42.94 19.30 44.03
CA ALA A 12 42.09 19.77 45.11
C ALA A 12 40.79 18.94 45.20
N LEU A 13 40.88 17.86 45.97
CA LEU A 13 39.76 17.17 46.59
C LEU A 13 38.96 18.10 47.52
N ARG A 14 37.63 17.96 47.46
CA ARG A 14 36.61 18.11 48.52
C ARG A 14 35.48 19.07 48.13
N LYS A 15 34.30 18.50 47.91
CA LYS A 15 33.07 18.77 48.69
C LYS A 15 31.94 17.88 48.18
N LEU A 16 31.87 16.67 48.72
CA LEU A 16 30.61 15.94 48.92
C LEU A 16 29.94 16.58 50.14
N SER A 17 28.76 17.17 49.97
CA SER A 17 27.72 17.28 51.02
C SER A 17 26.58 18.18 50.54
N ASN A 18 25.40 17.55 50.37
CA ASN A 18 24.04 18.08 50.57
C ASN A 18 23.09 17.67 49.46
N TRP A 19 22.77 16.37 49.43
CA TRP A 19 21.54 15.88 48.83
C TRP A 19 20.46 15.93 49.93
N SER A 20 19.83 17.08 50.11
CA SER A 20 18.70 17.23 51.04
C SER A 20 17.42 16.77 50.35
N LEU A 21 16.84 15.69 50.87
CA LEU A 21 15.52 15.16 50.53
C LEU A 21 14.44 16.25 50.65
N ARG A 22 13.67 16.48 49.57
CA ARG A 22 12.36 17.14 49.65
C ARG A 22 11.29 16.06 49.67
N PRO A 23 10.36 16.06 50.65
CA PRO A 23 9.32 15.04 50.72
C PRO A 23 8.24 15.25 49.63
N ASN A 24 7.81 14.13 49.07
CA ASN A 24 6.79 13.99 48.03
C ASN A 24 5.39 14.27 48.61
N PRO A 25 4.55 15.14 48.03
CA PRO A 25 3.21 15.39 48.55
C PRO A 25 2.27 14.20 48.27
N THR A 26 1.69 13.66 49.34
CA THR A 26 0.70 12.57 49.34
C THR A 26 -0.61 13.02 48.67
N PRO A 27 -1.24 12.24 47.77
CA PRO A 27 -2.51 12.63 47.19
C PRO A 27 -3.66 12.39 48.18
N THR A 28 -4.24 13.48 48.68
CA THR A 28 -5.47 13.46 49.48
C THR A 28 -6.66 12.98 48.64
N ARG A 29 -7.26 11.86 49.09
CA ARG A 29 -8.50 11.27 48.57
C ARG A 29 -9.69 12.19 48.91
N LYS A 30 -10.27 12.86 47.90
CA LYS A 30 -11.57 13.55 48.00
C LYS A 30 -12.51 13.14 46.86
N GLY A 31 -13.67 12.60 47.25
CA GLY A 31 -14.97 12.74 46.59
C GLY A 31 -15.17 12.20 45.16
N ARG A 32 -15.90 11.08 45.04
CA ARG A 32 -16.67 10.76 43.82
C ARG A 32 -17.90 11.67 43.73
N PRO A 33 -18.27 12.11 42.52
CA PRO A 33 -19.65 12.04 42.10
C PRO A 33 -19.80 11.19 40.84
N HIS A 34 -20.69 10.18 40.91
CA HIS A 34 -21.15 9.43 39.75
C HIS A 34 -21.93 10.37 38.82
N ARG A 35 -21.33 10.78 37.70
CA ARG A 35 -22.04 11.21 36.49
C ARG A 35 -21.65 10.27 35.36
N GLY A 36 -22.66 9.71 34.69
CA GLY A 36 -22.50 8.76 33.61
C GLY A 36 -21.50 9.28 32.58
N ARG A 37 -20.42 8.54 32.38
CA ARG A 37 -19.51 8.79 31.27
C ARG A 37 -20.23 8.36 30.00
N PRO A 38 -20.40 9.23 28.98
CA PRO A 38 -20.77 8.76 27.66
C PRO A 38 -19.71 7.72 27.25
N PHE A 39 -20.18 6.55 26.83
CA PHE A 39 -19.35 5.50 26.25
C PHE A 39 -18.81 6.03 24.91
N PHE A 40 -17.79 6.88 24.99
CA PHE A 40 -16.91 7.16 23.86
C PHE A 40 -16.16 5.87 23.61
N SER A 41 -16.56 5.13 22.59
CA SER A 41 -15.68 4.13 21.99
C SER A 41 -14.34 4.83 21.70
N PRO A 42 -13.20 4.23 22.07
CA PRO A 42 -11.92 4.75 21.64
C PRO A 42 -11.97 4.84 20.12
N ARG A 43 -11.87 6.05 19.57
CA ARG A 43 -11.54 6.24 18.15
C ARG A 43 -10.32 5.36 17.94
N SER A 44 -10.43 4.34 17.09
CA SER A 44 -9.32 3.42 16.84
C SER A 44 -8.10 4.28 16.48
N GLU A 45 -7.18 4.40 17.44
CA GLU A 45 -5.90 5.03 17.19
C GLU A 45 -5.26 4.17 16.11
N ARG A 46 -5.29 4.69 14.88
CA ARG A 46 -4.58 4.10 13.76
C ARG A 46 -3.13 4.08 14.19
N ARG A 47 -2.65 2.94 14.67
CA ARG A 47 -1.25 2.76 15.03
C ARG A 47 -0.44 3.20 13.82
N PRO A 48 0.53 4.11 13.99
CA PRO A 48 1.37 4.52 12.87
C PRO A 48 2.00 3.26 12.31
N ARG A 49 1.75 2.99 11.03
CA ARG A 49 2.43 1.90 10.32
C ARG A 49 3.89 2.29 10.29
N MET A 50 4.71 1.57 11.05
CA MET A 50 6.15 1.72 10.99
C MET A 50 6.59 1.21 9.61
N TYR A 51 6.97 2.11 8.71
CA TYR A 51 7.57 1.75 7.44
C TYR A 51 9.04 1.44 7.73
N ALA A 52 9.38 0.16 7.87
CA ALA A 52 10.77 -0.28 7.78
C ALA A 52 11.32 0.13 6.39
N ALA A 53 12.64 0.29 6.27
CA ALA A 53 13.28 0.56 4.98
C ALA A 53 12.81 -0.49 3.96
N PRO A 54 12.05 -0.09 2.93
CA PRO A 54 11.39 -1.05 2.07
C PRO A 54 12.38 -1.70 1.11
N LEU A 55 12.09 -2.93 0.69
CA LEU A 55 12.94 -3.69 -0.24
C LEU A 55 13.17 -2.88 -1.52
N THR A 56 14.43 -2.66 -1.89
CA THR A 56 14.79 -1.88 -3.08
C THR A 56 14.75 -2.72 -4.36
N GLU A 57 14.61 -2.09 -5.54
CA GLU A 57 14.63 -2.82 -6.83
C GLU A 57 15.92 -3.66 -7.00
N LEU A 58 17.07 -3.18 -6.51
CA LEU A 58 18.33 -3.90 -6.62
C LEU A 58 18.35 -5.16 -5.73
N GLU A 59 17.91 -5.04 -4.49
CA GLU A 59 17.80 -6.17 -3.56
C GLU A 59 16.82 -7.23 -4.10
N ALA A 60 15.68 -6.77 -4.63
CA ALA A 60 14.69 -7.63 -5.28
C ALA A 60 15.26 -8.44 -6.44
N VAL A 61 16.05 -7.80 -7.31
CA VAL A 61 16.70 -8.49 -8.44
C VAL A 61 17.79 -9.44 -7.92
N ASN A 62 18.53 -9.07 -6.89
CA ASN A 62 19.52 -9.95 -6.27
C ASN A 62 18.89 -11.21 -5.67
N ASP A 63 17.74 -11.08 -5.02
CA ASP A 63 16.96 -12.24 -4.53
C ASP A 63 16.54 -13.15 -5.69
N MET A 64 16.09 -12.59 -6.81
CA MET A 64 15.75 -13.37 -8.01
C MET A 64 16.96 -14.08 -8.63
N LEU A 65 18.13 -13.43 -8.65
CA LEU A 65 19.37 -14.03 -9.12
C LEU A 65 19.83 -15.17 -8.21
N ALA A 66 19.65 -15.04 -6.90
CA ALA A 66 19.97 -16.09 -5.94
C ALA A 66 19.12 -17.36 -6.18
N VAL A 67 17.85 -17.22 -6.56
CA VAL A 67 16.97 -18.36 -6.89
C VAL A 67 17.50 -19.20 -8.05
N ILE A 68 18.18 -18.58 -9.01
CA ILE A 68 18.79 -19.28 -10.18
C ILE A 68 20.28 -19.62 -9.97
N GLY A 69 20.82 -19.39 -8.76
CA GLY A 69 22.20 -19.70 -8.40
C GLY A 69 23.24 -18.72 -8.95
N GLN A 70 22.83 -17.51 -9.33
CA GLN A 70 23.74 -16.45 -9.78
C GLN A 70 24.20 -15.58 -8.60
N ALA A 71 25.41 -15.00 -8.73
CA ALA A 71 25.96 -14.12 -7.70
C ALA A 71 25.22 -12.77 -7.63
N PRO A 72 25.07 -12.18 -6.43
CA PRO A 72 24.44 -10.87 -6.26
C PRO A 72 25.28 -9.77 -6.89
N VAL A 73 24.61 -8.69 -7.31
CA VAL A 73 25.22 -7.57 -8.03
C VAL A 73 25.03 -6.26 -7.26
N ASN A 74 26.01 -5.37 -7.38
CA ASN A 74 25.99 -4.08 -6.67
C ASN A 74 25.35 -2.95 -7.50
N ALA A 75 25.19 -3.15 -8.81
CA ALA A 75 24.59 -2.20 -9.73
C ALA A 75 24.09 -2.92 -10.99
N PHE A 76 23.09 -2.33 -11.65
CA PHE A 76 22.60 -2.82 -12.93
C PHE A 76 23.60 -2.54 -14.05
N THR A 77 23.87 -3.55 -14.88
CA THR A 77 24.78 -3.43 -16.02
C THR A 77 24.12 -3.96 -17.29
N ALA A 78 24.25 -3.24 -18.40
CA ALA A 78 23.66 -3.64 -19.67
C ALA A 78 24.21 -4.97 -20.22
N ASN A 79 25.44 -5.33 -19.82
CA ASN A 79 26.15 -6.51 -20.32
C ASN A 79 25.73 -7.82 -19.64
N ASN A 80 24.96 -7.78 -18.56
CA ASN A 80 24.51 -8.97 -17.88
C ASN A 80 23.09 -9.35 -18.33
N SER A 81 22.97 -10.40 -19.14
CA SER A 81 21.70 -10.89 -19.66
C SER A 81 20.73 -11.29 -18.56
N ASP A 82 21.22 -11.95 -17.52
CA ASP A 82 20.39 -12.55 -16.47
C ASP A 82 19.77 -11.47 -15.58
N GLN A 83 20.54 -10.41 -15.25
CA GLN A 83 20.03 -9.22 -14.58
C GLN A 83 18.89 -8.57 -15.40
N ASN A 84 19.08 -8.42 -16.71
CA ASN A 84 18.09 -7.79 -17.58
C ASN A 84 16.82 -8.63 -17.67
N ILE A 85 16.94 -9.96 -17.78
CA ILE A 85 15.80 -10.88 -17.79
C ILE A 85 15.05 -10.82 -16.46
N ALA A 86 15.75 -10.89 -15.33
CA ALA A 86 15.15 -10.79 -14.00
C ALA A 86 14.39 -9.47 -13.81
N ARG A 87 14.99 -8.34 -14.21
CA ARG A 87 14.36 -7.02 -14.13
C ARG A 87 13.10 -6.93 -15.00
N GLN A 88 13.14 -7.48 -16.22
CA GLN A 88 11.97 -7.50 -17.10
C GLN A 88 10.84 -8.35 -16.52
N GLU A 89 11.15 -9.50 -15.91
CA GLU A 89 10.14 -10.32 -15.23
C GLU A 89 9.55 -9.65 -14.00
N LEU A 90 10.38 -8.98 -13.20
CA LEU A 90 9.91 -8.18 -12.06
C LEU A 90 8.94 -7.09 -12.54
N ALA A 91 9.30 -6.33 -13.57
CA ALA A 91 8.44 -5.29 -14.13
C ALA A 91 7.09 -5.84 -14.65
N LYS A 92 7.08 -7.03 -15.27
CA LYS A 92 5.83 -7.69 -15.70
C LYS A 92 4.95 -8.04 -14.50
N VAL A 93 5.53 -8.63 -13.47
CA VAL A 93 4.79 -9.01 -12.26
C VAL A 93 4.28 -7.77 -11.51
N VAL A 94 5.05 -6.70 -11.43
CA VAL A 94 4.61 -5.42 -10.84
C VAL A 94 3.38 -4.87 -11.56
N ARG A 95 3.36 -4.92 -12.90
CA ARG A 95 2.18 -4.54 -13.70
C ARG A 95 0.98 -5.45 -13.42
N GLU A 96 1.19 -6.76 -13.27
CA GLU A 96 0.13 -7.70 -12.88
C GLU A 96 -0.42 -7.40 -11.49
N VAL A 97 0.44 -7.06 -10.52
CA VAL A 97 0.05 -6.67 -9.17
C VAL A 97 -0.81 -5.41 -9.19
N CYS A 98 -0.41 -4.41 -9.97
CA CYS A 98 -1.20 -3.20 -10.18
C CYS A 98 -2.54 -3.51 -10.86
N ALA A 99 -2.58 -4.49 -11.76
CA ALA A 99 -3.80 -4.90 -12.45
C ALA A 99 -4.88 -5.47 -11.52
N TYR A 100 -4.51 -6.03 -10.36
CA TYR A 100 -5.50 -6.49 -9.37
C TYR A 100 -6.40 -5.37 -8.82
N GLY A 101 -5.97 -4.10 -8.90
CA GLY A 101 -6.79 -2.96 -8.44
C GLY A 101 -6.85 -2.88 -6.92
N PHE A 102 -5.69 -2.80 -6.29
CA PHE A 102 -5.57 -2.64 -4.85
C PHE A 102 -5.87 -1.20 -4.40
N LYS A 103 -6.18 -1.00 -3.11
CA LYS A 103 -6.54 0.34 -2.61
C LYS A 103 -5.39 1.35 -2.72
N PHE A 104 -4.14 0.90 -2.69
CA PHE A 104 -2.96 1.76 -2.80
C PHE A 104 -2.72 2.29 -4.22
N ASN A 105 -3.25 1.63 -5.25
CA ASN A 105 -3.07 2.04 -6.65
C ASN A 105 -4.40 2.39 -7.33
N THR A 106 -5.50 2.44 -6.59
CA THR A 106 -6.83 2.72 -7.14
C THR A 106 -7.41 3.94 -6.46
N ASP A 107 -7.59 5.00 -7.25
CA ASP A 107 -8.28 6.21 -6.84
C ASP A 107 -9.74 6.13 -7.24
N GLU A 108 -10.62 6.25 -6.24
CA GLU A 108 -12.06 6.35 -6.44
C GLU A 108 -12.44 7.84 -6.42
N GLY A 109 -13.05 8.33 -7.50
CA GLY A 109 -13.49 9.73 -7.58
C GLY A 109 -12.51 10.67 -8.28
N HIS A 110 -11.59 10.14 -9.08
CA HIS A 110 -10.68 10.97 -9.88
C HIS A 110 -11.47 11.65 -11.00
N THR A 111 -11.50 12.98 -11.02
CA THR A 111 -12.29 13.74 -12.00
C THR A 111 -11.42 14.06 -13.21
N LEU A 112 -11.85 13.59 -14.39
CA LEU A 112 -11.26 13.94 -15.66
C LEU A 112 -12.05 15.09 -16.30
N TYR A 113 -11.34 16.11 -16.74
CA TYR A 113 -11.92 17.29 -17.36
C TYR A 113 -11.78 17.20 -18.89
N PRO A 114 -12.83 17.54 -19.64
CA PRO A 114 -12.73 17.63 -21.10
C PRO A 114 -11.84 18.80 -21.52
N GLU A 115 -11.11 18.60 -22.61
CA GLU A 115 -10.31 19.63 -23.27
C GLU A 115 -11.19 20.55 -24.14
N ILE A 116 -10.57 21.54 -24.80
CA ILE A 116 -11.28 22.53 -25.63
C ILE A 116 -12.03 21.86 -26.79
N ASP A 117 -11.50 20.75 -27.30
CA ASP A 117 -12.12 19.95 -28.36
C ASP A 117 -13.24 19.02 -27.85
N GLY A 118 -13.52 19.05 -26.54
CA GLY A 118 -14.49 18.19 -25.89
C GLY A 118 -13.98 16.76 -25.64
N THR A 119 -12.72 16.46 -25.95
CA THR A 119 -12.16 15.13 -25.70
C THR A 119 -11.68 15.01 -24.25
N VAL A 120 -11.84 13.82 -23.66
CA VAL A 120 -11.34 13.53 -22.31
C VAL A 120 -10.13 12.62 -22.41
N SER A 121 -8.94 13.19 -22.26
CA SER A 121 -7.67 12.49 -22.32
C SER A 121 -7.43 11.65 -21.05
N ILE A 122 -6.93 10.43 -21.23
CA ILE A 122 -6.58 9.53 -20.13
C ILE A 122 -5.14 9.84 -19.66
N PRO A 123 -4.91 10.05 -18.35
CA PRO A 123 -3.58 10.35 -17.83
C PRO A 123 -2.54 9.27 -18.17
N SER A 124 -1.33 9.71 -18.56
CA SER A 124 -0.20 8.81 -18.79
C SER A 124 0.22 8.14 -17.48
N GLY A 125 0.03 6.83 -17.39
CA GLY A 125 0.25 6.05 -16.16
C GLY A 125 -1.01 5.41 -15.59
N ALA A 126 -2.20 5.74 -16.11
CA ALA A 126 -3.41 4.97 -15.83
C ALA A 126 -3.33 3.61 -16.54
N LEU A 127 -3.50 2.53 -15.78
CA LEU A 127 -3.62 1.15 -16.28
C LEU A 127 -5.04 0.89 -16.77
N SER A 128 -6.03 1.44 -16.08
CA SER A 128 -7.45 1.27 -16.40
C SER A 128 -8.22 2.44 -15.82
N VAL A 129 -9.16 2.96 -16.62
CA VAL A 129 -10.09 4.02 -16.23
C VAL A 129 -11.50 3.47 -16.40
N ASP A 130 -12.31 3.62 -15.36
CA ASP A 130 -13.69 3.13 -15.30
C ASP A 130 -14.59 4.27 -14.81
N PRO A 131 -15.51 4.80 -15.64
CA PRO A 131 -16.46 5.82 -15.21
C PRO A 131 -17.33 5.33 -14.06
N MET A 132 -17.55 6.16 -13.05
CA MET A 132 -18.32 5.77 -11.87
C MET A 132 -19.84 5.94 -12.05
N ASP A 133 -20.28 6.78 -12.98
CA ASP A 133 -21.70 6.97 -13.24
C ASP A 133 -22.24 5.88 -14.19
N PRO A 134 -23.13 4.99 -13.72
CA PRO A 134 -23.68 3.92 -14.54
C PRO A 134 -24.59 4.42 -15.67
N ARG A 135 -24.96 5.71 -15.69
CA ARG A 135 -25.72 6.31 -16.79
C ARG A 135 -24.85 6.69 -17.98
N GLN A 136 -23.53 6.77 -17.80
CA GLN A 136 -22.59 7.16 -18.82
C GLN A 136 -21.93 5.91 -19.40
N ASP A 137 -22.13 5.65 -20.70
CA ASP A 137 -21.48 4.54 -21.40
C ASP A 137 -20.17 5.01 -22.04
N LEU A 138 -19.19 5.36 -21.19
CA LEU A 138 -17.89 5.84 -21.62
C LEU A 138 -16.87 4.71 -21.56
N THR A 139 -16.18 4.46 -22.67
CA THR A 139 -15.17 3.41 -22.78
C THR A 139 -13.82 4.01 -23.18
N PRO A 140 -12.70 3.64 -22.52
CA PRO A 140 -11.37 4.08 -22.95
C PRO A 140 -11.02 3.50 -24.34
N ARG A 141 -10.64 4.34 -25.29
CA ARG A 141 -10.23 3.96 -26.65
C ARG A 141 -9.08 4.83 -27.16
N GLN A 142 -8.33 4.30 -28.14
CA GLN A 142 -7.29 5.05 -28.83
C GLN A 142 -7.94 6.06 -29.79
N HIS A 143 -7.79 7.35 -29.50
CA HIS A 143 -8.09 8.46 -30.40
C HIS A 143 -7.02 8.54 -31.52
N PRO A 144 -7.38 8.92 -32.75
CA PRO A 144 -6.44 9.10 -33.85
C PRO A 144 -5.32 10.11 -33.54
N ASP A 145 -5.66 11.22 -32.87
CA ASP A 145 -4.76 12.37 -32.71
C ASP A 145 -4.26 12.58 -31.27
N ASN A 146 -5.05 12.19 -30.26
CA ASN A 146 -4.84 12.61 -28.85
C ASN A 146 -4.41 11.45 -27.93
N GLY A 147 -4.10 10.29 -28.49
CA GLY A 147 -3.67 9.13 -27.69
C GLY A 147 -4.86 8.37 -27.10
N MET A 148 -4.79 7.97 -25.83
CA MET A 148 -5.89 7.25 -25.17
C MET A 148 -6.89 8.25 -24.58
N CYS A 149 -8.15 8.18 -25.02
CA CYS A 149 -9.23 9.07 -24.60
C CYS A 149 -10.49 8.27 -24.23
N LEU A 150 -11.44 8.90 -23.54
CA LEU A 150 -12.76 8.33 -23.34
C LEU A 150 -13.63 8.50 -24.60
N TRP A 151 -14.25 7.41 -25.01
CA TRP A 151 -15.22 7.35 -26.11
C TRP A 151 -16.62 7.17 -25.55
N ASP A 152 -17.57 8.00 -25.97
CA ASP A 152 -18.98 7.79 -25.68
C ASP A 152 -19.56 6.75 -26.64
N ALA A 153 -19.85 5.56 -26.10
CA ALA A 153 -20.42 4.46 -26.87
C ALA A 153 -21.93 4.62 -27.10
N ALA A 154 -22.63 5.41 -26.29
CA ALA A 154 -24.06 5.67 -26.44
C ALA A 154 -24.33 6.63 -27.62
N HIS A 155 -23.54 7.71 -27.73
CA HIS A 155 -23.69 8.70 -28.79
C HIS A 155 -22.71 8.52 -29.96
N LEU A 156 -21.80 7.55 -29.87
CA LEU A 156 -20.75 7.29 -30.85
C LEU A 156 -19.92 8.55 -31.15
N SER A 157 -19.54 9.29 -30.10
CA SER A 157 -18.82 10.56 -30.21
C SER A 157 -17.64 10.62 -29.23
N TRP A 158 -16.68 11.49 -29.55
CA TRP A 158 -15.55 11.85 -28.68
C TRP A 158 -15.83 13.08 -27.82
N THR A 159 -16.94 13.80 -28.08
CA THR A 159 -17.27 15.06 -27.43
C THR A 159 -18.03 14.83 -26.13
N ILE A 160 -17.41 15.17 -25.00
CA ILE A 160 -17.97 15.07 -23.65
C ILE A 160 -17.98 16.47 -23.04
N GLU A 161 -19.17 17.01 -22.77
CA GLU A 161 -19.32 18.40 -22.28
C GLU A 161 -19.12 18.52 -20.76
N ALA A 162 -19.31 17.44 -20.02
CA ALA A 162 -19.29 17.43 -18.56
C ALA A 162 -18.03 16.73 -18.01
N PRO A 163 -17.52 17.16 -16.84
CA PRO A 163 -16.45 16.45 -16.16
C PRO A 163 -16.91 15.04 -15.76
N VAL A 164 -16.04 14.05 -15.98
CA VAL A 164 -16.33 12.65 -15.73
C VAL A 164 -15.61 12.20 -14.47
N VAL A 165 -16.36 11.67 -13.51
CA VAL A 165 -15.79 11.07 -12.30
C VAL A 165 -15.48 9.60 -12.59
N CYS A 166 -14.21 9.25 -12.53
CA CYS A 166 -13.71 7.93 -12.83
C CYS A 166 -13.05 7.27 -11.62
N ARG A 167 -13.08 5.94 -11.62
CA ARG A 167 -12.16 5.09 -10.89
C ARG A 167 -10.93 4.87 -11.77
N VAL A 168 -9.77 5.32 -11.29
CA VAL A 168 -8.51 5.19 -12.03
C VAL A 168 -7.60 4.22 -11.28
N ARG A 169 -7.13 3.19 -12.00
CA ARG A 169 -6.07 2.30 -11.53
C ARG A 169 -4.74 2.78 -12.08
N TRP A 170 -3.79 3.09 -11.22
CA TRP A 170 -2.46 3.57 -11.59
C TRP A 170 -1.48 2.42 -11.77
N SER A 171 -0.58 2.57 -12.74
CA SER A 171 0.61 1.75 -12.91
C SER A 171 1.72 2.32 -12.03
N LEU A 172 2.01 1.64 -10.92
CA LEU A 172 3.08 2.03 -10.01
C LEU A 172 4.40 1.36 -10.40
N THR A 173 5.51 2.00 -10.06
CA THR A 173 6.85 1.39 -10.10
C THR A 173 7.06 0.49 -8.89
N TYR A 174 8.07 -0.39 -8.94
CA TYR A 174 8.40 -1.29 -7.83
C TYR A 174 8.61 -0.53 -6.51
N ASP A 175 9.38 0.56 -6.54
CA ASP A 175 9.67 1.37 -5.36
C ASP A 175 8.48 2.19 -4.85
N ALA A 176 7.39 2.27 -5.60
CA ALA A 176 6.15 2.91 -5.14
C ALA A 176 5.18 1.92 -4.49
N LEU A 177 5.44 0.61 -4.59
CA LEU A 177 4.59 -0.41 -3.97
C LEU A 177 4.78 -0.47 -2.45
N PRO A 178 3.74 -0.87 -1.70
CA PRO A 178 3.87 -1.26 -0.30
C PRO A 178 4.75 -2.49 -0.12
N GLU A 179 5.35 -2.65 1.06
CA GLU A 179 6.32 -3.71 1.36
C GLU A 179 5.79 -5.13 1.09
N LEU A 180 4.55 -5.43 1.49
CA LEU A 180 3.96 -6.75 1.23
C LEU A 180 3.70 -7.00 -0.26
N ALA A 181 3.40 -5.94 -1.01
CA ALA A 181 3.22 -6.04 -2.46
C ALA A 181 4.57 -6.25 -3.16
N ARG A 182 5.64 -5.61 -2.67
CA ARG A 182 7.02 -5.84 -3.13
C ARG A 182 7.46 -7.28 -2.89
N GLY A 183 7.30 -7.79 -1.66
CA GLY A 183 7.67 -9.16 -1.32
C GLY A 183 6.91 -10.18 -2.19
N TYR A 184 5.61 -10.00 -2.38
CA TYR A 184 4.83 -10.84 -3.29
C TYR A 184 5.33 -10.77 -4.74
N ALA A 185 5.62 -9.57 -5.24
CA ALA A 185 6.11 -9.39 -6.61
C ALA A 185 7.46 -10.10 -6.84
N VAL A 186 8.38 -10.02 -5.88
CA VAL A 186 9.70 -10.68 -5.96
C VAL A 186 9.57 -12.20 -5.96
N ILE A 187 8.81 -12.77 -5.00
CA ILE A 187 8.62 -14.23 -4.90
C ILE A 187 7.99 -14.77 -6.19
N ARG A 188 6.94 -14.09 -6.68
CA ARG A 188 6.26 -14.50 -7.92
C ARG A 188 7.14 -14.34 -9.16
N ALA A 189 7.90 -13.25 -9.26
CA ALA A 189 8.84 -13.04 -10.36
C ALA A 189 9.98 -14.06 -10.34
N GLY A 190 10.52 -14.37 -9.17
CA GLY A 190 11.52 -15.41 -8.95
C GLY A 190 11.01 -16.78 -9.38
N ARG A 191 9.79 -17.16 -9.00
CA ARG A 191 9.17 -18.42 -9.45
C ARG A 191 9.02 -18.48 -10.97
N LYS A 192 8.50 -17.40 -11.60
CA LYS A 192 8.37 -17.33 -13.07
C LYS A 192 9.73 -17.43 -13.77
N LEU A 193 10.76 -16.79 -13.22
CA LEU A 193 12.12 -16.84 -13.74
C LEU A 193 12.68 -18.26 -13.63
N GLN A 194 12.57 -18.88 -12.45
CA GLN A 194 13.01 -20.25 -12.19
C GLN A 194 12.32 -21.27 -13.09
N ALA A 195 11.00 -21.16 -13.25
CA ALA A 195 10.23 -22.05 -14.13
C ALA A 195 10.68 -21.96 -15.60
N ARG A 196 11.13 -20.77 -16.05
CA ARG A 196 11.61 -20.57 -17.42
C ARG A 196 13.04 -21.05 -17.66
N LEU A 197 13.92 -20.92 -16.66
CA LEU A 197 15.35 -21.24 -16.83
C LEU A 197 15.71 -22.66 -16.37
N VAL A 198 15.13 -23.12 -15.26
CA VAL A 198 15.48 -24.42 -14.64
C VAL A 198 14.44 -25.49 -14.98
N GLY A 199 13.14 -25.16 -14.88
CA GLY A 199 12.05 -26.07 -15.25
C GLY A 199 11.87 -27.30 -14.36
N SER A 200 12.34 -27.28 -13.10
CA SER A 200 12.12 -28.39 -12.14
C SER A 200 10.75 -28.28 -11.44
N PRO A 201 9.91 -29.34 -11.49
CA PRO A 201 8.59 -29.33 -10.87
C PRO A 201 8.64 -29.40 -9.33
N GLU A 202 9.68 -30.00 -8.74
CA GLU A 202 9.86 -30.07 -7.29
C GLU A 202 10.12 -28.69 -6.69
N LEU A 203 11.01 -27.92 -7.35
CA LEU A 203 11.31 -26.56 -6.92
C LEU A 203 10.12 -25.61 -7.13
N ASP A 204 9.37 -25.77 -8.24
CA ASP A 204 8.16 -24.98 -8.49
C ASP A 204 7.09 -25.21 -7.40
N ARG A 205 6.99 -26.44 -6.85
CA ARG A 205 6.04 -26.71 -5.76
C ARG A 205 6.34 -25.88 -4.50
N PHE A 206 7.60 -25.86 -4.05
CA PHE A 206 8.00 -25.07 -2.89
C PHE A 206 7.81 -23.57 -3.15
N ALA A 207 8.21 -23.10 -4.33
CA ALA A 207 8.03 -21.70 -4.73
C ALA A 207 6.54 -21.30 -4.81
N ALA A 208 5.65 -22.21 -5.23
CA ALA A 208 4.22 -21.96 -5.27
C ALA A 208 3.60 -21.84 -3.86
N GLU A 209 4.05 -22.65 -2.89
CA GLU A 209 3.61 -22.54 -1.49
C GLU A 209 4.04 -21.20 -0.88
N ASP A 210 5.25 -20.73 -1.18
CA ASP A 210 5.76 -19.43 -0.73
C ASP A 210 5.04 -18.26 -1.41
N GLU A 211 4.76 -18.35 -2.72
CA GLU A 211 3.93 -17.36 -3.43
C GLU A 211 2.54 -17.26 -2.77
N GLN A 212 1.92 -18.40 -2.45
CA GLN A 212 0.60 -18.43 -1.82
C GLN A 212 0.62 -17.78 -0.44
N ARG A 213 1.66 -18.02 0.38
CA ARG A 213 1.81 -17.37 1.69
C ARG A 213 1.96 -15.86 1.55
N ALA A 214 2.79 -15.40 0.62
CA ALA A 214 2.98 -13.98 0.34
C ALA A 214 1.69 -13.31 -0.14
N TRP A 215 0.94 -13.99 -1.03
CA TRP A 215 -0.36 -13.53 -1.49
C TRP A 215 -1.37 -13.37 -0.36
N LEU A 216 -1.45 -14.37 0.54
CA LEU A 216 -2.35 -14.31 1.70
C LEU A 216 -1.97 -13.17 2.66
N ALA A 217 -0.67 -12.90 2.84
CA ALA A 217 -0.21 -11.78 3.66
C ALA A 217 -0.63 -10.43 3.05
N LEU A 218 -0.43 -10.24 1.75
CA LEU A 218 -0.86 -9.04 1.02
C LEU A 218 -2.39 -8.84 1.10
N GLN A 219 -3.16 -9.91 0.88
CA GLN A 219 -4.62 -9.86 0.96
C GLN A 219 -5.12 -9.50 2.36
N ARG A 220 -4.50 -10.03 3.41
CA ARG A 220 -4.85 -9.69 4.81
C ARG A 220 -4.60 -8.22 5.11
N GLU A 221 -3.45 -7.69 4.72
CA GLU A 221 -3.14 -6.27 4.91
C GLU A 221 -4.05 -5.37 4.10
N GLN A 222 -4.41 -5.80 2.90
CA GLN A 222 -5.31 -5.02 2.08
C GLN A 222 -6.75 -5.03 2.61
N ALA A 223 -7.24 -6.17 3.08
CA ALA A 223 -8.53 -6.26 3.75
C ALA A 223 -8.58 -5.35 5.01
N ALA A 224 -7.47 -5.27 5.75
CA ALA A 224 -7.34 -4.38 6.90
C ALA A 224 -7.28 -2.89 6.51
N THR A 225 -6.74 -2.55 5.33
CA THR A 225 -6.60 -1.17 4.84
C THR A 225 -7.87 -0.67 4.16
N ALA A 226 -8.58 -1.56 3.46
CA ALA A 226 -9.78 -1.22 2.72
C ALA A 226 -10.96 -0.80 3.64
N ASP A 227 -10.82 -0.93 4.97
CA ASP A 227 -11.82 -0.55 5.98
C ASP A 227 -13.23 -1.05 5.58
N ILE A 228 -13.31 -2.26 4.99
CA ILE A 228 -14.53 -2.82 4.43
C ILE A 228 -15.51 -3.04 5.58
N ASN A 229 -16.51 -2.17 5.66
CA ASN A 229 -17.60 -2.33 6.60
C ASN A 229 -18.83 -2.86 5.86
N VAL A 230 -19.16 -4.13 6.09
CA VAL A 230 -20.33 -4.81 5.52
C VAL A 230 -21.63 -4.04 5.78
N PHE A 231 -21.72 -3.33 6.93
CA PHE A 231 -22.88 -2.52 7.29
C PHE A 231 -22.94 -1.16 6.59
N ARG A 232 -21.84 -0.66 6.02
CA ARG A 232 -21.84 0.56 5.19
C ARG A 232 -21.94 0.22 3.70
N ALA A 233 -21.36 -0.90 3.28
CA ALA A 233 -21.35 -1.34 1.89
C ALA A 233 -22.73 -1.82 1.40
N SER A 234 -23.60 -2.30 2.30
CA SER A 234 -24.97 -2.68 1.95
C SER A 234 -25.98 -1.79 2.69
N ASN A 235 -26.53 -0.80 1.97
CA ASN A 235 -27.69 -0.03 2.44
C ASN A 235 -28.88 -0.94 2.79
N GLU A 236 -29.01 -2.07 2.10
CA GLU A 236 -30.10 -3.02 2.32
C GLU A 236 -29.97 -3.83 3.62
N ILE A 237 -28.76 -4.30 3.94
CA ILE A 237 -28.51 -5.06 5.18
C ILE A 237 -28.59 -4.11 6.39
N ALA A 238 -28.06 -2.90 6.27
CA ALA A 238 -28.20 -1.86 7.29
C ALA A 238 -29.66 -1.53 7.59
N ALA A 239 -30.48 -1.37 6.54
CA ALA A 239 -31.90 -1.07 6.68
C ALA A 239 -32.71 -2.22 7.34
N LYS A 240 -32.38 -3.48 7.03
CA LYS A 240 -33.08 -4.66 7.61
C LYS A 240 -32.81 -4.82 9.12
N ILE A 241 -31.60 -4.52 9.59
CA ILE A 241 -31.25 -4.60 11.03
C ILE A 241 -31.93 -3.48 11.83
N VAL A 242 -31.99 -2.26 11.28
CA VAL A 242 -32.71 -1.13 11.93
C VAL A 242 -34.19 -1.46 12.09
N ARG A 243 -34.82 -2.09 11.08
CA ARG A 243 -36.22 -2.50 11.14
C ARG A 243 -36.46 -3.68 12.11
N GLY A 244 -35.53 -4.63 12.20
CA GLY A 244 -35.62 -5.75 13.15
C GLY A 244 -35.60 -5.33 14.63
N ARG A 245 -34.95 -4.21 14.98
CA ARG A 245 -34.88 -3.70 16.36
C ARG A 245 -36.16 -2.99 16.84
N VAL A 246 -37.04 -2.59 15.93
CA VAL A 246 -38.30 -1.89 16.27
C VAL A 246 -39.44 -2.88 16.56
N ALA A 247 -39.35 -4.12 16.06
CA ALA A 247 -40.39 -5.12 16.23
C ALA A 247 -40.49 -5.69 17.67
N ASP A 248 -39.41 -5.61 18.46
CA ASP A 248 -39.31 -6.33 19.74
C ASP A 248 -39.66 -5.49 20.99
N ARG A 249 -40.20 -4.27 20.81
CA ARG A 249 -40.67 -3.42 21.92
C ARG A 249 -42.16 -3.58 22.27
N ARG A 250 -42.81 -4.66 21.83
CA ARG A 250 -44.25 -4.91 22.08
C ARG A 250 -44.56 -6.05 23.06
N PHE A 251 -43.60 -6.48 23.88
CA PHE A 251 -43.83 -7.41 24.98
C PHE A 251 -43.30 -6.86 26.31
N THR A 252 -43.88 -5.74 26.75
CA THR A 252 -43.90 -5.35 28.16
C THR A 252 -45.26 -4.71 28.47
N LYS A 253 -46.23 -5.54 28.83
CA LYS A 253 -47.29 -5.28 29.80
C LYS A 253 -47.77 -6.62 30.34
#